data_AF-A0A3L6KVG8-F1
#
_entry.id   AF-A0A3L6KVG8-F1
#
_cell.length_a   1.000
_cell.length_b   1.000
_cell.length_c   1.000
_cell.angle_alpha   90.00
_cell.angle_beta   90.00
_cell.angle_gamma   90.00
#
_symmetry.space_group_name_H-M   'P 1'
#
loop_
_entity.id
_entity.type
_entity.pdbx_description
1 polymer ?
#
loop_
_entity_poly.entity_id
_entity_poly.type
_entity_poly.pdbx_seq_one_letter_code
_entity_poly.pdbx_strand_id
1 'polypeptide(L)'
;MTLPYALPIHGGGNDYSPADLLEWLDRTNVSTDTRDILDAIAFAIAKNPSSWGEVFNRLLVLLERLIPDSCEPSHTVRFLALKVLHTVVGSGVLRQAVNRSLKRILLLVRAGIDDVFPEVHMDAAAVLHLIINSGLYSTDHLLNAVAMTLDTWLRSNKVGYSTRGWLTMLEAIKHIFFQLGCSAVLVPCAFKEYAELKDTTPGVVSEPVLHRVCSTVVSAVQHSVPEVR
;
A
#
# COMPACT_ATOMS: atom_id res chain seq x y z
N MET A 1 -27.48 -22.71 -24.65
CA MET A 1 -27.15 -21.29 -24.40
C MET A 1 -25.65 -21.20 -24.20
N THR A 2 -24.96 -20.79 -25.24
CA THR A 2 -23.51 -20.71 -25.34
C THR A 2 -23.02 -19.36 -24.82
N LEU A 3 -22.07 -19.39 -23.88
CA LEU A 3 -21.35 -18.22 -23.37
C LEU A 3 -20.65 -17.47 -24.51
N PRO A 4 -20.87 -16.17 -24.72
CA PRO A 4 -19.92 -15.34 -25.46
C PRO A 4 -18.98 -14.63 -24.47
N TYR A 5 -17.83 -14.19 -24.98
CA TYR A 5 -16.75 -13.44 -24.32
C TYR A 5 -15.60 -14.29 -23.77
N ALA A 6 -14.88 -14.93 -24.70
CA ALA A 6 -13.44 -15.02 -24.55
C ALA A 6 -12.87 -13.58 -24.53
N LEU A 7 -12.01 -13.28 -23.56
CA LEU A 7 -11.28 -12.02 -23.51
C LEU A 7 -10.45 -11.88 -24.80
N PRO A 8 -10.49 -10.75 -25.53
CA PRO A 8 -9.65 -10.54 -26.69
C PRO A 8 -8.27 -10.09 -26.19
N ILE A 9 -7.45 -11.04 -25.73
CA ILE A 9 -6.11 -10.74 -25.20
C ILE A 9 -5.05 -10.77 -26.32
N HIS A 10 -5.38 -11.25 -27.52
CA HIS A 10 -4.46 -11.28 -28.66
C HIS A 10 -5.06 -10.59 -29.89
N GLY A 11 -4.93 -9.26 -29.93
CA GLY A 11 -5.25 -8.44 -31.08
C GLY A 11 -4.91 -6.98 -30.78
N GLY A 12 -3.95 -6.41 -31.49
CA GLY A 12 -3.46 -5.06 -31.23
C GLY A 12 -4.54 -3.99 -31.31
N GLY A 13 -4.43 -2.96 -30.46
CA GLY A 13 -4.98 -1.64 -30.75
C GLY A 13 -6.27 -1.22 -30.06
N ASN A 14 -6.73 -1.87 -28.99
CA ASN A 14 -7.79 -1.29 -28.15
C ASN A 14 -7.21 -0.85 -26.79
N ASP A 15 -7.05 0.46 -26.61
CA ASP A 15 -6.82 1.07 -25.31
C ASP A 15 -8.12 0.95 -24.48
N TYR A 16 -8.26 -0.14 -23.72
CA TYR A 16 -9.39 -0.31 -22.82
C TYR A 16 -9.41 0.79 -21.76
N SER A 17 -10.60 1.32 -21.45
CA SER A 17 -10.69 2.34 -20.42
C SER A 17 -10.40 1.73 -19.03
N PRO A 18 -9.85 2.50 -18.08
CA PRO A 18 -9.67 2.03 -16.71
C PRO A 18 -10.96 1.50 -16.08
N ALA A 19 -12.12 2.09 -16.41
CA ALA A 19 -13.41 1.65 -15.89
C ALA A 19 -13.80 0.24 -16.37
N ASP A 20 -13.52 -0.08 -17.65
CA ASP A 20 -13.80 -1.39 -18.24
C ASP A 20 -12.94 -2.47 -17.60
N LEU A 21 -11.64 -2.22 -17.43
CA LEU A 21 -10.71 -3.15 -16.79
C LEU A 21 -11.13 -3.47 -15.35
N LEU A 22 -11.55 -2.45 -14.59
CA LEU A 22 -12.03 -2.65 -13.22
C LEU A 22 -13.39 -3.35 -13.17
N GLU A 23 -14.26 -3.13 -14.15
CA GLU A 23 -15.53 -3.85 -14.26
C GLU A 23 -15.31 -5.33 -14.58
N TRP A 24 -14.38 -5.66 -15.46
CA TRP A 24 -14.02 -7.05 -15.71
C TRP A 24 -13.40 -7.71 -14.49
N LEU A 25 -12.51 -7.02 -13.79
CA LEU A 25 -11.92 -7.54 -12.55
C LEU A 25 -13.00 -7.84 -11.50
N ASP A 26 -13.99 -6.97 -11.36
CA ASP A 26 -15.08 -7.12 -10.38
C ASP A 26 -16.02 -8.28 -10.70
N ARG A 27 -16.27 -8.53 -12.00
CA ARG A 27 -17.14 -9.61 -12.49
C ARG A 27 -16.50 -10.99 -12.43
N THR A 28 -15.17 -11.06 -12.31
CA THR A 28 -14.45 -12.33 -12.38
C THR A 28 -14.35 -12.98 -11.00
N ASN A 29 -14.90 -14.18 -10.84
CA ASN A 29 -14.74 -15.00 -9.63
C ASN A 29 -13.40 -15.77 -9.70
N VAL A 30 -12.28 -15.07 -9.46
CA VAL A 30 -10.94 -15.65 -9.22
C VAL A 30 -10.58 -16.81 -10.18
N SER A 31 -10.62 -16.56 -11.49
CA SER A 31 -10.22 -17.52 -12.54
C SER A 31 -8.91 -17.09 -13.23
N THR A 32 -8.46 -17.86 -14.24
CA THR A 32 -7.36 -17.48 -15.16
C THR A 32 -7.55 -16.07 -15.72
N ASP A 33 -8.79 -15.67 -16.01
CA ASP A 33 -9.14 -14.34 -16.53
C ASP A 33 -8.69 -13.22 -15.59
N THR A 34 -8.67 -13.47 -14.28
CA THR A 34 -8.23 -12.49 -13.26
C THR A 34 -6.76 -12.14 -13.44
N ARG A 35 -5.92 -13.10 -13.85
CA ARG A 35 -4.47 -12.91 -14.01
C ARG A 35 -4.19 -11.97 -15.17
N ASP A 36 -4.80 -12.26 -16.32
CA ASP A 36 -4.64 -11.47 -17.54
C ASP A 36 -5.17 -10.04 -17.35
N ILE A 37 -6.29 -9.89 -16.61
CA ILE A 37 -6.84 -8.57 -16.27
C ILE A 37 -5.87 -7.79 -15.36
N LEU A 38 -5.28 -8.42 -14.34
CA LEU A 38 -4.32 -7.73 -13.45
C LEU A 38 -3.05 -7.30 -14.18
N ASP A 39 -2.52 -8.13 -15.08
CA ASP A 39 -1.38 -7.76 -15.92
C ASP A 39 -1.73 -6.61 -16.87
N ALA A 40 -2.92 -6.64 -17.48
CA ALA A 40 -3.42 -5.55 -18.32
C ALA A 40 -3.58 -4.25 -17.53
N ILE A 41 -4.09 -4.31 -16.30
CA ILE A 41 -4.20 -3.16 -15.39
C ILE A 41 -2.81 -2.59 -15.08
N ALA A 42 -1.84 -3.41 -14.67
CA ALA A 42 -0.48 -2.95 -14.36
C ALA A 42 0.15 -2.26 -15.58
N PHE A 43 0.04 -2.87 -16.76
CA PHE A 43 0.53 -2.29 -18.01
C PHE A 43 -0.15 -0.96 -18.35
N ALA A 44 -1.48 -0.89 -18.24
CA ALA A 44 -2.24 0.32 -18.55
C ALA A 44 -1.93 1.47 -17.58
N ILE A 45 -1.70 1.18 -16.29
CA ILE A 45 -1.25 2.18 -15.31
C ILE A 45 0.14 2.69 -15.66
N ALA A 46 1.07 1.80 -16.03
CA ALA A 46 2.42 2.20 -16.43
C ALA A 46 2.41 3.07 -17.71
N LYS A 47 1.53 2.75 -18.66
CA LYS A 47 1.40 3.48 -19.95
C LYS A 47 0.75 4.85 -19.78
N ASN A 48 -0.33 4.96 -19.02
CA ASN A 48 -1.08 6.21 -18.84
C ASN A 48 -1.61 6.34 -17.40
N PRO A 49 -0.76 6.71 -16.41
CA PRO A 49 -1.19 6.76 -15.02
C PRO A 49 -2.24 7.85 -14.75
N SER A 50 -2.29 8.92 -15.55
CA SER A 50 -3.26 10.01 -15.36
C SER A 50 -4.72 9.58 -15.48
N SER A 51 -5.04 8.59 -16.33
CA SER A 51 -6.41 8.11 -16.50
C SER A 51 -6.94 7.32 -15.29
N TRP A 52 -6.07 6.96 -14.34
CA TRP A 52 -6.42 6.13 -13.19
C TRP A 52 -6.79 6.93 -11.95
N GLY A 53 -6.62 8.26 -11.96
CA GLY A 53 -6.86 9.11 -10.80
C GLY A 53 -8.30 9.02 -10.24
N GLU A 54 -9.30 9.09 -11.12
CA GLU A 54 -10.71 9.07 -10.71
C GLU A 54 -11.19 7.70 -10.24
N VAL A 55 -10.63 6.63 -10.81
CA VAL A 55 -11.00 5.24 -10.49
C VAL A 55 -10.10 4.58 -9.44
N PHE A 56 -9.10 5.31 -8.93
CA PHE A 56 -8.11 4.82 -7.98
C PHE A 56 -8.74 4.14 -6.75
N ASN A 57 -9.76 4.76 -6.16
CA ASN A 57 -10.41 4.22 -4.97
C ASN A 57 -11.12 2.88 -5.27
N ARG A 58 -11.71 2.75 -6.46
CA ARG A 58 -12.34 1.51 -6.92
C ARG A 58 -11.30 0.42 -7.15
N LEU A 59 -10.17 0.76 -7.78
CA LEU A 59 -9.03 -0.15 -7.90
C LEU A 59 -8.59 -0.65 -6.52
N LEU A 60 -8.41 0.26 -5.56
CA LEU A 60 -7.95 -0.10 -4.23
C LEU A 60 -8.91 -1.07 -3.53
N VAL A 61 -10.23 -0.82 -3.60
CA VAL A 61 -11.27 -1.76 -3.08
C VAL A 61 -11.13 -3.15 -3.68
N LEU A 62 -10.89 -3.25 -5.00
CA LEU A 62 -10.73 -4.54 -5.66
C LEU A 62 -9.44 -5.23 -5.21
N LEU A 63 -8.34 -4.50 -5.04
CA LEU A 63 -7.09 -5.06 -4.51
C LEU A 63 -7.24 -5.58 -3.07
N GLU A 64 -8.07 -4.98 -2.22
CA GLU A 64 -8.30 -5.50 -0.86
C GLU A 64 -8.94 -6.89 -0.85
N ARG A 65 -9.80 -7.16 -1.84
CA ARG A 65 -10.40 -8.49 -2.00
C ARG A 65 -9.38 -9.51 -2.49
N LEU A 66 -8.35 -9.06 -3.20
CA LEU A 66 -7.34 -9.91 -3.82
C LEU A 66 -6.09 -10.10 -2.96
N ILE A 67 -5.85 -9.22 -1.98
CA ILE A 67 -4.76 -9.32 -1.01
C ILE A 67 -5.34 -9.40 0.42
N PRO A 68 -6.16 -10.42 0.74
CA PRO A 68 -6.74 -10.59 2.07
C PRO A 68 -5.76 -11.26 3.05
N ASP A 69 -6.13 -11.28 4.33
CA ASP A 69 -5.48 -12.11 5.37
C ASP A 69 -5.90 -13.59 5.27
N SER A 70 -6.07 -14.11 4.04
CA SER A 70 -6.48 -15.49 3.77
C SER A 70 -5.71 -16.14 2.63
N CYS A 71 -5.70 -17.48 2.59
CA CYS A 71 -5.02 -18.25 1.54
C CYS A 71 -5.73 -18.22 0.18
N GLU A 72 -6.96 -17.71 0.13
CA GLU A 72 -7.72 -17.42 -1.10
C GLU A 72 -7.74 -15.90 -1.31
N PRO A 73 -7.64 -15.39 -2.56
CA PRO A 73 -7.51 -16.10 -3.84
C PRO A 73 -6.11 -16.71 -4.03
N SER A 74 -5.87 -17.51 -5.08
CA SER A 74 -4.56 -18.14 -5.36
C SER A 74 -3.35 -17.18 -5.23
N HIS A 75 -2.21 -17.67 -4.74
CA HIS A 75 -0.99 -16.86 -4.53
C HIS A 75 -0.56 -16.08 -5.78
N THR A 76 -0.74 -16.64 -6.98
CA THR A 76 -0.46 -15.96 -8.25
C THR A 76 -1.32 -14.70 -8.42
N VAL A 77 -2.60 -14.75 -8.07
CA VAL A 77 -3.50 -13.59 -8.13
C VAL A 77 -3.07 -12.53 -7.11
N ARG A 78 -2.72 -12.96 -5.89
CA ARG A 78 -2.24 -12.03 -4.84
C ARG A 78 -0.93 -11.35 -5.25
N PHE A 79 -0.01 -12.11 -5.83
CA PHE A 79 1.24 -11.60 -6.40
C PHE A 79 0.99 -10.57 -7.51
N LEU A 80 0.10 -10.87 -8.46
CA LEU A 80 -0.25 -9.92 -9.53
C LEU A 80 -0.97 -8.66 -8.99
N ALA A 81 -1.81 -8.81 -7.96
CA ALA A 81 -2.42 -7.68 -7.28
C ALA A 81 -1.37 -6.79 -6.59
N LEU A 82 -0.32 -7.38 -6.00
CA LEU A 82 0.81 -6.64 -5.46
C LEU A 82 1.64 -5.95 -6.54
N LYS A 83 1.81 -6.54 -7.73
CA LYS A 83 2.43 -5.85 -8.88
C LYS A 83 1.64 -4.63 -9.33
N VAL A 84 0.32 -4.72 -9.36
CA VAL A 84 -0.54 -3.57 -9.62
C VAL A 84 -0.29 -2.49 -8.56
N LEU A 85 -0.27 -2.89 -7.28
CA LEU A 85 0.02 -1.97 -6.17
C LEU A 85 1.41 -1.33 -6.29
N HIS A 86 2.44 -2.11 -6.63
CA HIS A 86 3.81 -1.64 -6.88
C HIS A 86 3.85 -0.57 -7.97
N THR A 87 3.15 -0.81 -9.08
CA THR A 87 3.04 0.14 -10.20
C THR A 87 2.35 1.44 -9.77
N VAL A 88 1.28 1.32 -8.99
CA VAL A 88 0.52 2.47 -8.47
C VAL A 88 1.37 3.32 -7.52
N VAL A 89 2.03 2.71 -6.54
CA VAL A 89 2.82 3.45 -5.54
C VAL A 89 4.14 3.99 -6.11
N GLY A 90 4.63 3.43 -7.22
CA GLY A 90 5.77 3.97 -7.96
C GLY A 90 5.43 5.17 -8.85
N SER A 91 4.14 5.48 -9.05
CA SER A 91 3.72 6.53 -9.97
C SER A 91 3.69 7.90 -9.30
N GLY A 92 4.58 8.80 -9.74
CA GLY A 92 4.57 10.21 -9.34
C GLY A 92 3.26 10.94 -9.70
N VAL A 93 2.56 10.49 -10.74
CA VAL A 93 1.27 11.06 -11.17
C VAL A 93 0.15 10.67 -10.20
N LEU A 94 0.17 9.43 -9.68
CA LEU A 94 -0.83 8.94 -8.72
C LEU A 94 -0.46 9.25 -7.26
N ARG A 95 0.69 9.88 -7.02
CA ARG A 95 1.23 10.23 -5.68
C ARG A 95 0.17 10.80 -4.74
N GLN A 96 -0.65 11.74 -5.19
CA GLN A 96 -1.66 12.37 -4.33
C GLN A 96 -2.78 11.40 -3.93
N ALA A 97 -3.22 10.54 -4.84
CA ALA A 97 -4.21 9.50 -4.56
C ALA A 97 -3.64 8.45 -3.59
N VAL A 98 -2.38 8.04 -3.81
CA VAL A 98 -1.64 7.14 -2.92
C VAL A 98 -1.49 7.75 -1.52
N ASN A 99 -1.05 9.00 -1.40
CA ASN A 99 -0.92 9.70 -0.11
C ASN A 99 -2.22 9.69 0.70
N ARG A 100 -3.36 9.95 0.06
CA ARG A 100 -4.68 9.95 0.72
C ARG A 100 -5.10 8.57 1.22
N SER A 101 -4.56 7.50 0.63
CA SER A 101 -4.88 6.11 0.96
C SER A 101 -3.71 5.34 1.58
N LEU A 102 -2.67 6.02 2.03
CA LEU A 102 -1.41 5.39 2.40
C LEU A 102 -1.58 4.38 3.54
N LYS A 103 -2.39 4.70 4.57
CA LYS A 103 -2.74 3.74 5.64
C LYS A 103 -3.33 2.45 5.07
N ARG A 104 -4.28 2.57 4.14
CA ARG A 104 -4.98 1.43 3.53
C ARG A 104 -4.04 0.57 2.70
N ILE A 105 -3.16 1.22 1.94
CA ILE A 105 -2.10 0.57 1.16
C ILE A 105 -1.12 -0.17 2.09
N LEU A 106 -0.69 0.44 3.18
CA LEU A 106 0.19 -0.20 4.16
C LEU A 106 -0.46 -1.45 4.77
N LEU A 107 -1.77 -1.44 5.04
CA LEU A 107 -2.47 -2.63 5.52
C LEU A 107 -2.46 -3.79 4.52
N LEU A 108 -2.56 -3.51 3.20
CA LEU A 108 -2.45 -4.52 2.14
C LEU A 108 -1.03 -5.05 2.00
N VAL A 109 -0.05 -4.16 2.06
CA VAL A 109 1.37 -4.54 2.04
C VAL A 109 1.70 -5.43 3.24
N ARG A 110 1.20 -5.08 4.42
CA ARG A 110 1.33 -5.90 5.64
C ARG A 110 0.69 -7.28 5.45
N ALA A 111 -0.47 -7.38 4.80
CA ALA A 111 -1.11 -8.66 4.46
C ALA A 111 -0.20 -9.51 3.56
N GLY A 112 0.37 -8.89 2.52
CA GLY A 112 1.31 -9.56 1.63
C GLY A 112 2.59 -10.02 2.33
N ILE A 113 3.13 -9.25 3.29
CA ILE A 113 4.33 -9.65 4.06
C ILE A 113 4.05 -10.88 4.94
N ASP A 114 2.82 -11.02 5.42
CA ASP A 114 2.36 -12.18 6.21
C ASP A 114 2.00 -13.40 5.36
N ASP A 115 2.12 -13.29 4.03
CA ASP A 115 1.80 -14.37 3.13
C ASP A 115 2.76 -15.56 3.30
N VAL A 116 2.21 -16.77 3.20
CA VAL A 116 2.97 -18.02 3.32
C VAL A 116 3.83 -18.31 2.08
N PHE A 117 3.51 -17.69 0.93
CA PHE A 117 4.22 -17.90 -0.33
C PHE A 117 5.38 -16.89 -0.50
N PRO A 118 6.61 -17.37 -0.76
CA PRO A 118 7.80 -16.52 -0.86
C PRO A 118 7.69 -15.33 -1.81
N GLU A 119 7.17 -15.59 -3.00
CA GLU A 119 6.98 -14.61 -4.05
C GLU A 119 6.05 -13.47 -3.64
N VAL A 120 4.99 -13.76 -2.88
CA VAL A 120 4.02 -12.75 -2.43
C VAL A 120 4.65 -11.87 -1.36
N HIS A 121 5.31 -12.48 -0.35
CA HIS A 121 5.91 -11.70 0.72
C HIS A 121 7.12 -10.88 0.27
N MET A 122 7.90 -11.36 -0.71
CA MET A 122 9.01 -10.59 -1.28
C MET A 122 8.52 -9.38 -2.06
N ASP A 123 7.47 -9.53 -2.88
CA ASP A 123 6.89 -8.42 -3.62
C ASP A 123 6.26 -7.39 -2.67
N ALA A 124 5.56 -7.84 -1.63
CA ALA A 124 5.01 -6.95 -0.61
C ALA A 124 6.10 -6.16 0.13
N ALA A 125 7.20 -6.82 0.52
CA ALA A 125 8.35 -6.14 1.10
C ALA A 125 8.98 -5.13 0.13
N ALA A 126 9.05 -5.46 -1.17
CA ALA A 126 9.52 -4.54 -2.20
C ALA A 126 8.60 -3.31 -2.35
N VAL A 127 7.28 -3.50 -2.28
CA VAL A 127 6.30 -2.38 -2.26
C VAL A 127 6.52 -1.49 -1.04
N LEU A 128 6.70 -2.05 0.16
CA LEU A 128 7.01 -1.27 1.36
C LEU A 128 8.31 -0.48 1.19
N HIS A 129 9.35 -1.15 0.70
CA HIS A 129 10.64 -0.54 0.45
C HIS A 129 10.53 0.61 -0.57
N LEU A 130 9.74 0.45 -1.63
CA LEU A 130 9.50 1.50 -2.62
C LEU A 130 8.78 2.69 -2.01
N ILE A 131 7.74 2.45 -1.20
CA ILE A 131 7.00 3.51 -0.49
C ILE A 131 7.95 4.33 0.40
N ILE A 132 8.82 3.67 1.17
CA ILE A 132 9.68 4.39 2.12
C ILE A 132 10.85 5.08 1.41
N ASN A 133 11.46 4.45 0.40
CA ASN A 133 12.74 4.90 -0.15
C ASN A 133 12.64 5.70 -1.46
N SER A 134 11.46 5.78 -2.10
CA SER A 134 11.32 6.47 -3.39
C SER A 134 11.48 7.98 -3.34
N GLY A 135 11.35 8.59 -2.16
CA GLY A 135 11.26 10.06 -2.01
C GLY A 135 9.97 10.66 -2.57
N LEU A 136 9.02 9.84 -3.06
CA LEU A 136 7.72 10.32 -3.55
C LEU A 136 6.81 10.81 -2.42
N TYR A 137 7.00 10.31 -1.20
CA TYR A 137 6.12 10.56 -0.07
C TYR A 137 6.87 11.29 1.02
N SER A 138 6.25 12.35 1.57
CA SER A 138 6.87 13.11 2.65
C SER A 138 7.05 12.26 3.90
N THR A 139 8.14 12.49 4.63
CA THR A 139 8.42 11.79 5.89
C THR A 139 7.27 11.90 6.88
N ASP A 140 6.69 13.10 7.06
CA ASP A 140 5.56 13.32 7.94
C ASP A 140 4.37 12.43 7.58
N HIS A 141 4.05 12.30 6.29
CA HIS A 141 2.96 11.44 5.82
C HIS A 141 3.27 9.95 6.00
N LEU A 142 4.50 9.53 5.70
CA LEU A 142 4.95 8.15 5.91
C LEU A 142 4.84 7.76 7.39
N LEU A 143 5.44 8.54 8.29
CA LEU A 143 5.40 8.30 9.73
C LEU A 143 3.96 8.29 10.25
N ASN A 144 3.15 9.25 9.82
CA ASN A 144 1.76 9.31 10.22
C ASN A 144 0.99 8.06 9.79
N ALA A 145 1.10 7.65 8.53
CA ALA A 145 0.39 6.50 8.01
C ALA A 145 0.84 5.19 8.67
N VAL A 146 2.14 5.00 8.88
CA VAL A 146 2.68 3.83 9.58
C VAL A 146 2.20 3.81 11.04
N ALA A 147 2.27 4.94 11.76
CA ALA A 147 1.79 5.03 13.13
C ALA A 147 0.29 4.76 13.24
N MET A 148 -0.54 5.31 12.33
CA MET A 148 -1.97 5.01 12.30
C MET A 148 -2.28 3.53 11.98
N THR A 149 -1.45 2.90 11.17
CA THR A 149 -1.55 1.46 10.84
C THR A 149 -1.28 0.61 12.07
N LEU A 150 -0.17 0.89 12.76
CA LEU A 150 0.22 0.20 14.00
C LEU A 150 -0.73 0.47 15.17
N ASP A 151 -1.19 1.71 15.33
CA ASP A 151 -2.16 2.09 16.37
C ASP A 151 -3.46 1.28 16.26
N THR A 152 -3.89 0.95 15.03
CA THR A 152 -5.07 0.10 14.79
C THR A 152 -4.86 -1.32 15.34
N TRP A 153 -3.65 -1.87 15.20
CA TRP A 153 -3.29 -3.20 15.70
C TRP A 153 -3.05 -3.20 17.21
N LEU A 154 -2.23 -2.27 17.72
CA LEU A 154 -1.86 -2.18 19.13
C LEU A 154 -3.04 -1.87 20.05
N ARG A 155 -4.05 -1.14 19.57
CA ARG A 155 -5.30 -0.91 20.31
C ARG A 155 -6.33 -2.01 20.14
N SER A 156 -6.11 -2.98 19.24
CA SER A 156 -7.04 -4.08 19.08
C SER A 156 -7.00 -4.98 20.33
N ASN A 157 -8.14 -5.54 20.75
CA ASN A 157 -8.24 -6.43 21.90
C ASN A 157 -7.49 -7.77 21.74
N LYS A 158 -6.70 -7.94 20.67
CA LYS A 158 -5.88 -9.12 20.40
C LYS A 158 -4.51 -8.98 21.08
N VAL A 159 -4.55 -8.82 22.40
CA VAL A 159 -3.37 -8.65 23.28
C VAL A 159 -2.52 -9.92 23.24
N GLY A 160 -1.61 -10.03 22.28
CA GLY A 160 -0.79 -11.24 22.09
C GLY A 160 -0.63 -11.71 20.64
N TYR A 161 -1.30 -11.09 19.68
CA TYR A 161 -1.13 -11.42 18.27
C TYR A 161 -0.05 -10.53 17.64
N SER A 162 1.05 -11.12 17.18
CA SER A 162 2.07 -10.45 16.38
C SER A 162 2.42 -11.31 15.18
N THR A 163 2.65 -10.68 14.04
CA THR A 163 3.10 -11.33 12.81
C THR A 163 4.33 -10.63 12.28
N ARG A 164 5.00 -11.26 11.31
CA ARG A 164 6.15 -10.67 10.64
C ARG A 164 5.81 -9.31 10.04
N GLY A 165 4.64 -9.17 9.42
CA GLY A 165 4.14 -7.93 8.84
C GLY A 165 4.01 -6.82 9.88
N TRP A 166 3.48 -7.10 11.07
CA TRP A 166 3.41 -6.11 12.14
C TRP A 166 4.78 -5.68 12.66
N LEU A 167 5.70 -6.63 12.83
CA LEU A 167 7.09 -6.34 13.20
C LEU A 167 7.80 -5.50 12.13
N THR A 168 7.63 -5.84 10.85
CA THR A 168 8.19 -5.05 9.73
C THR A 168 7.60 -3.64 9.68
N MET A 169 6.33 -3.43 10.06
CA MET A 169 5.77 -2.09 10.19
C MET A 169 6.37 -1.29 11.36
N LEU A 170 6.68 -1.93 12.48
CA LEU A 170 7.45 -1.29 13.57
C LEU A 170 8.87 -0.94 13.13
N GLU A 171 9.54 -1.86 12.43
CA GLU A 171 10.88 -1.64 11.86
C GLU A 171 10.87 -0.49 10.84
N ALA A 172 9.78 -0.30 10.10
CA ALA A 172 9.63 0.82 9.17
C ALA A 172 9.70 2.18 9.88
N ILE A 173 9.16 2.31 11.10
CA ILE A 173 9.33 3.55 11.91
C ILE A 173 10.82 3.80 12.15
N LYS A 174 11.54 2.78 12.61
CA LYS A 174 12.99 2.87 12.86
C LYS A 174 13.75 3.25 11.59
N HIS A 175 13.44 2.61 10.46
CA HIS A 175 14.09 2.88 9.18
C HIS A 175 13.86 4.32 8.72
N ILE A 176 12.62 4.81 8.80
CA ILE A 176 12.31 6.20 8.43
C ILE A 176 13.09 7.17 9.33
N PHE A 177 13.14 6.97 10.65
CA PHE A 177 13.95 7.82 11.52
C PHE A 177 15.44 7.76 11.23
N PHE A 178 15.98 6.57 10.92
CA PHE A 178 17.38 6.41 10.56
C PHE A 178 17.74 7.20 9.30
N GLN A 179 16.83 7.24 8.33
CA GLN A 179 17.00 8.03 7.11
C GLN A 179 16.98 9.53 7.35
N LEU A 180 16.23 10.01 8.35
CA LEU A 180 16.22 11.43 8.71
C LEU A 180 17.53 11.88 9.35
N GLY A 181 18.17 10.99 10.12
CA GLY A 181 19.39 11.30 10.87
C GLY A 181 19.22 12.56 11.74
N CYS A 182 20.28 13.36 11.85
CA CYS A 182 20.26 14.64 12.57
C CYS A 182 19.54 15.77 11.83
N SER A 183 19.01 15.50 10.62
CA SER A 183 18.38 16.51 9.76
C SER A 183 16.89 16.67 9.99
N ALA A 184 16.31 15.94 10.97
CA ALA A 184 14.91 16.03 11.31
C ALA A 184 14.58 17.41 11.89
N VAL A 185 13.61 18.11 11.29
CA VAL A 185 13.11 19.40 11.78
C VAL A 185 11.71 19.19 12.36
N LEU A 186 11.56 19.50 13.64
CA LEU A 186 10.27 19.45 14.34
C LEU A 186 9.51 20.75 14.15
N VAL A 187 8.27 20.66 13.69
CA VAL A 187 7.43 21.84 13.42
C VAL A 187 6.19 21.82 14.34
N PRO A 188 5.94 22.89 15.12
CA PRO A 188 4.78 23.00 15.99
C PRO A 188 3.51 23.27 15.16
N CYS A 189 2.76 22.20 14.89
CA CYS A 189 1.39 22.15 14.38
C CYS A 189 1.11 22.42 12.87
N ALA A 190 -0.06 21.91 12.46
CA ALA A 190 -0.40 21.40 11.13
C ALA A 190 -0.32 22.42 9.97
N PHE A 191 0.64 22.21 9.08
CA PHE A 191 0.56 22.70 7.71
C PHE A 191 -0.60 21.96 7.00
N LYS A 192 -1.78 22.58 7.00
CA LYS A 192 -2.97 22.14 6.24
C LYS A 192 -2.74 22.10 4.72
N GLU A 193 -1.57 22.53 4.24
CA GLU A 193 -1.26 22.72 2.82
C GLU A 193 -0.44 21.59 2.19
N TYR A 194 -0.09 20.53 2.92
CA TYR A 194 0.66 19.41 2.32
C TYR A 194 -0.13 18.57 1.33
N ALA A 195 -1.45 18.76 1.22
CA ALA A 195 -2.23 18.22 0.12
C ALA A 195 -1.89 18.87 -1.24
N GLU A 196 -1.25 20.05 -1.23
CA GLU A 196 -0.94 20.87 -2.41
C GLU A 196 0.57 21.16 -2.58
N LEU A 197 1.37 21.05 -1.52
CA LEU A 197 2.82 21.24 -1.61
C LEU A 197 3.46 20.12 -2.45
N LYS A 198 3.87 20.50 -3.66
CA LYS A 198 4.67 19.66 -4.55
C LYS A 198 5.99 19.25 -3.90
N ASP A 199 6.51 20.07 -2.99
CA ASP A 199 7.82 19.96 -2.38
C ASP A 199 7.76 20.12 -0.85
N THR A 200 7.41 19.05 -0.14
CA THR A 200 7.83 18.91 1.27
C THR A 200 9.33 18.72 1.30
N THR A 201 10.04 19.61 2.01
CA THR A 201 11.45 19.38 2.32
C THR A 201 11.59 18.03 3.03
N PRO A 202 12.46 17.13 2.55
CA PRO A 202 12.80 15.92 3.28
C PRO A 202 13.25 16.29 4.69
N GLY A 203 12.83 15.54 5.72
CA GLY A 203 13.26 15.83 7.09
C GLY A 203 12.24 16.52 7.99
N VAL A 204 11.15 17.07 7.45
CA VAL A 204 10.16 17.76 8.28
C VAL A 204 9.19 16.77 8.93
N VAL A 205 9.05 16.84 10.27
CA VAL A 205 8.08 16.06 11.04
C VAL A 205 7.28 16.99 11.93
N SER A 206 5.96 16.93 11.83
CA SER A 206 5.06 17.73 12.65
C SER A 206 4.93 17.16 14.06
N GLU A 207 4.77 18.04 15.04
CA GLU A 207 4.58 17.64 16.44
C GLU A 207 3.42 16.64 16.66
N PRO A 208 2.23 16.78 16.02
CA PRO A 208 1.16 15.80 16.16
C PRO A 208 1.53 14.41 15.62
N VAL A 209 2.32 14.35 14.54
CA VAL A 209 2.80 13.07 13.98
C VAL A 209 3.84 12.46 14.91
N LEU A 210 4.80 13.25 15.41
CA LEU A 210 5.76 12.77 16.38
C LEU A 210 5.07 12.22 17.64
N HIS A 211 4.12 12.96 18.20
CA HIS A 211 3.35 12.51 19.38
C HIS A 211 2.63 11.17 19.10
N ARG A 212 2.01 11.02 17.93
CA ARG A 212 1.37 9.76 17.52
C ARG A 212 2.38 8.62 17.45
N VAL A 213 3.52 8.84 16.80
CA VAL A 213 4.59 7.84 16.69
C VAL A 213 5.11 7.45 18.07
N CYS A 214 5.37 8.41 18.96
CA CYS A 214 5.79 8.14 20.34
C CYS A 214 4.74 7.32 21.10
N SER A 215 3.45 7.67 20.98
CA SER A 215 2.37 6.89 21.59
C SER A 215 2.35 5.45 21.07
N THR A 216 2.52 5.25 19.75
CA THR A 216 2.61 3.91 19.14
C THR A 216 3.79 3.12 19.70
N VAL A 217 4.97 3.73 19.82
CA VAL A 217 6.17 3.08 20.38
C VAL A 217 5.97 2.72 21.85
N VAL A 218 5.40 3.62 22.66
CA VAL A 218 5.09 3.35 24.08
C VAL A 218 4.14 2.15 24.20
N SER A 219 3.11 2.08 23.35
CA SER A 219 2.20 0.93 23.32
C SER A 219 2.90 -0.37 22.89
N ALA A 220 3.84 -0.31 21.93
CA ALA A 220 4.62 -1.48 21.52
C ALA A 220 5.54 -2.00 22.63
N VAL A 221 6.22 -1.11 23.37
CA VAL A 221 7.08 -1.48 24.52
C VAL A 221 6.28 -2.14 25.66
N GLN A 222 4.98 -1.82 25.77
CA GLN A 222 4.07 -2.42 26.75
C GLN A 222 3.37 -3.69 26.23
N HIS A 223 3.67 -4.12 25.01
CA HIS A 223 2.99 -5.26 24.38
C HIS A 223 3.36 -6.59 25.07
N SER A 224 2.44 -7.55 25.06
CA SER A 224 2.62 -8.84 25.75
C SER A 224 3.67 -9.73 25.07
N VAL A 225 3.81 -9.63 23.74
CA VAL A 225 4.77 -10.40 22.92
C VAL A 225 6.18 -9.78 23.04
N PRO A 226 7.20 -10.54 23.48
CA PRO A 226 8.57 -10.03 23.65
C PRO A 226 9.21 -9.44 22.40
N GLU A 227 8.97 -10.03 21.23
CA GLU A 227 9.53 -9.57 19.95
C GLU A 227 8.99 -8.20 19.52
N VAL A 228 7.83 -7.81 20.06
CA VAL A 228 7.22 -6.49 19.81
C VAL A 228 7.81 -5.42 20.74
N ARG A 229 8.30 -5.81 21.92
CA ARG A 229 8.88 -4.90 22.92
C ARG A 229 10.32 -4.56 22.58
#